data_AF-A0A1T5IM56-F1
#
_entry.id   AF-A0A1T5IM56-F1
#
_cell.length_a   1.000
_cell.length_b   1.000
_cell.length_c   1.000
_cell.angle_alpha   90.00
_cell.angle_beta   90.00
_cell.angle_gamma   90.00
#
_symmetry.space_group_name_H-M   'P 1'
#
loop_
_entity.id
_entity.type
_entity.pdbx_description
1 polymer ?
#
loop_
_entity_poly.entity_id
_entity_poly.type
_entity_poly.pdbx_seq_one_letter_code
_entity_poly.pdbx_strand_id
1 'polypeptide(L)'
;MQTGKRFMILRFIFRQMSLQKQANYLKKKGIMLGTRLKNGRRIHIYMLRDLFIEVLYKNDNVNEEAEHLNMLRGLNNLNDYLEREFKASF
;
A
#
# COMPACT_ATOMS: atom_id res chain seq x y z
N MET A 1 4.53 5.50 27.03
CA MET A 1 4.15 6.14 25.75
C MET A 1 5.41 6.53 24.96
N GLN A 2 5.90 5.70 24.02
CA GLN A 2 7.03 6.05 23.13
C GLN A 2 6.76 5.73 21.63
N THR A 3 5.54 5.32 21.28
CA THR A 3 5.19 4.78 19.95
C THR A 3 4.99 5.85 18.87
N GLY A 4 4.66 7.10 19.22
CA GLY A 4 4.29 8.13 18.24
C GLY A 4 5.43 8.71 17.39
N LYS A 5 6.63 8.92 17.96
CA LYS A 5 7.75 9.58 17.25
C LYS A 5 8.38 8.69 16.17
N ARG A 6 8.63 7.41 16.46
CA ARG A 6 9.20 6.44 15.49
C ARG A 6 8.27 6.18 14.30
N PHE A 7 6.96 6.30 14.50
CA PHE A 7 5.97 6.15 13.45
C PHE A 7 6.04 7.29 12.43
N MET A 8 6.06 8.53 12.90
CA MET A 8 6.16 9.71 12.03
C MET A 8 7.44 9.71 11.19
N ILE A 9 8.56 9.27 11.78
CA ILE A 9 9.85 9.18 11.08
C ILE A 9 9.80 8.15 9.95
N LEU A 10 9.28 6.93 10.19
CA LEU A 10 9.18 5.91 9.14
C LEU A 10 8.32 6.40 7.97
N ARG A 11 7.15 6.98 8.27
CA ARG A 11 6.26 7.52 7.25
C ARG A 11 6.93 8.62 6.44
N PHE A 12 7.70 9.48 7.11
CA PHE A 12 8.43 10.56 6.46
C PHE A 12 9.51 10.00 5.53
N ILE A 13 10.36 9.09 6.01
CA ILE A 13 11.42 8.46 5.21
C ILE A 13 10.81 7.71 4.02
N PHE A 14 9.74 6.94 4.24
CA PHE A 14 9.07 6.18 3.19
C PHE A 14 8.55 7.11 2.07
N ARG A 15 7.92 8.24 2.42
CA ARG A 15 7.43 9.23 1.43
C ARG A 15 8.54 9.90 0.62
N GLN A 16 9.75 10.00 1.17
CA GLN A 16 10.91 10.58 0.48
C GLN A 16 11.58 9.57 -0.47
N MET A 17 11.25 8.29 -0.41
CA MET A 17 11.77 7.29 -1.33
C MET A 17 11.12 7.42 -2.71
N SER A 18 11.88 7.12 -3.77
CA SER A 18 11.29 6.95 -5.10
C SER A 18 10.28 5.80 -5.10
N LEU A 19 9.33 5.83 -6.04
CA LEU A 19 8.26 4.83 -6.14
C LEU A 19 8.81 3.39 -6.14
N GLN A 20 9.86 3.12 -6.92
CA GLN A 20 10.48 1.80 -6.96
C GLN A 20 11.14 1.41 -5.63
N LYS A 21 11.77 2.36 -4.93
CA LYS A 21 12.34 2.11 -3.60
C LYS A 21 11.25 1.83 -2.58
N GLN A 22 10.12 2.53 -2.65
CA GLN A 22 8.95 2.25 -1.81
C GLN A 22 8.44 0.82 -2.05
N ALA A 23 8.23 0.44 -3.31
CA ALA A 23 7.77 -0.90 -3.68
C ALA A 23 8.74 -2.00 -3.21
N ASN A 24 10.05 -1.82 -3.42
CA ASN A 24 11.06 -2.76 -2.96
C ASN A 24 11.12 -2.83 -1.42
N TYR A 25 10.92 -1.71 -0.74
CA TYR A 25 10.84 -1.68 0.71
C TYR A 25 9.63 -2.45 1.22
N LEU A 26 8.46 -2.31 0.59
CA LEU A 26 7.26 -3.08 0.92
C LEU A 26 7.45 -4.58 0.70
N LYS A 27 8.06 -4.99 -0.42
CA LYS A 27 8.40 -6.41 -0.66
C LYS A 27 9.30 -6.99 0.44
N LYS A 28 10.22 -6.18 0.97
CA LYS A 28 11.22 -6.63 1.96
C LYS A 28 10.73 -6.54 3.42
N LYS A 29 9.87 -5.57 3.73
CA LYS A 29 9.52 -5.18 5.11
C LYS A 29 8.03 -5.08 5.39
N GLY A 30 7.20 -5.01 4.35
CA GLY A 30 5.75 -5.03 4.46
C GLY A 30 5.21 -6.46 4.52
N ILE A 31 3.97 -6.58 4.97
CA ILE A 31 3.18 -7.81 4.96
C ILE A 31 2.18 -7.67 3.81
N MET A 32 2.21 -8.57 2.82
CA MET A 32 1.20 -8.58 1.77
C MET A 32 -0.12 -9.10 2.35
N LEU A 33 -1.15 -8.27 2.37
CA LEU A 33 -2.47 -8.63 2.88
C LEU A 33 -3.33 -9.33 1.84
N GLY A 34 -3.10 -9.04 0.56
CA GLY A 34 -3.82 -9.66 -0.53
C GLY A 34 -3.70 -8.86 -1.83
N THR A 35 -4.41 -9.36 -2.83
CA THR A 35 -4.49 -8.76 -4.16
C THR A 35 -5.97 -8.62 -4.52
N ARG A 36 -6.34 -7.51 -5.16
CA ARG A 36 -7.68 -7.31 -5.71
C ARG A 36 -7.62 -6.98 -7.19
N LEU A 37 -8.68 -7.29 -7.91
CA LEU A 37 -8.88 -6.89 -9.30
C LEU A 37 -9.74 -5.62 -9.33
N LYS A 38 -9.28 -4.61 -10.07
CA LYS A 38 -10.05 -3.39 -10.35
C LYS A 38 -9.84 -3.01 -11.81
N ASN A 39 -10.91 -2.91 -12.59
CA ASN A 39 -10.86 -2.54 -14.01
C ASN A 39 -9.86 -3.39 -14.82
N GLY A 40 -9.77 -4.70 -14.53
CA GLY A 40 -8.83 -5.61 -15.20
C GLY A 40 -7.37 -5.50 -14.74
N ARG A 41 -7.06 -4.64 -13.76
CA ARG A 41 -5.71 -4.46 -13.18
C ARG A 41 -5.60 -5.10 -11.80
N ARG A 42 -4.43 -5.66 -11.47
CA ARG A 42 -4.14 -6.24 -10.14
C ARG A 42 -3.54 -5.21 -9.21
N ILE A 43 -4.25 -4.92 -8.13
CA ILE A 43 -3.80 -4.03 -7.06
C ILE A 43 -3.39 -4.88 -5.87
N HIS A 44 -2.15 -4.73 -5.41
CA HIS A 44 -1.60 -5.43 -4.27
C HIS A 44 -1.68 -4.56 -3.02
N ILE A 45 -2.17 -5.11 -1.92
CA ILE A 45 -2.29 -4.40 -0.66
C ILE A 45 -1.22 -4.89 0.30
N TYR A 46 -0.43 -3.96 0.82
CA TYR A 46 0.60 -4.20 1.82
C TYR A 46 0.27 -3.47 3.12
N MET A 47 0.60 -4.10 4.24
CA MET A 47 0.68 -3.46 5.54
C MET A 47 2.15 -3.19 5.88
N LEU A 48 2.47 -1.95 6.23
CA LEU A 48 3.76 -1.57 6.79
C LEU A 48 3.52 -0.92 8.16
N ARG A 49 3.64 -1.73 9.22
CA ARG A 49 3.18 -1.37 10.57
C ARG A 49 1.67 -1.07 10.57
N ASP A 50 1.27 0.18 10.76
CA ASP A 50 -0.12 0.66 10.76
C ASP A 50 -0.46 1.46 9.49
N LEU A 51 0.46 1.52 8.52
CA LEU A 51 0.21 2.05 7.19
C LEU A 51 -0.26 0.95 6.27
N PHE A 52 -1.29 1.24 5.49
CA PHE A 52 -1.77 0.37 4.44
C PHE A 52 -1.44 1.00 3.10
N ILE A 53 -0.94 0.20 2.17
CA ILE A 53 -0.41 0.69 0.91
C ILE A 53 -0.91 -0.20 -0.21
N GLU A 54 -1.61 0.40 -1.16
CA GLU A 54 -1.90 -0.22 -2.44
C GLU A 54 -0.75 0.02 -3.41
N VAL A 55 -0.35 -1.02 -4.13
CA VAL A 55 0.67 -0.94 -5.17
C VAL A 55 0.11 -1.55 -6.44
N LEU A 56 0.23 -0.80 -7.54
CA LEU A 56 -0.01 -1.28 -8.89
C LEU A 56 1.34 -1.44 -9.58
N TYR A 57 1.60 -2.63 -10.13
CA TYR A 57 2.83 -2.92 -10.86
C TYR A 57 2.61 -2.90 -12.36
N LYS A 58 3.68 -2.61 -13.11
CA LYS A 58 3.68 -2.75 -14.56
C LYS A 58 3.31 -4.17 -14.95
N ASN A 59 2.44 -4.28 -15.94
CA ASN A 59 1.95 -5.56 -16.46
C ASN A 59 1.33 -6.47 -15.38
N ASP A 60 0.87 -5.90 -14.27
CA ASP A 60 0.38 -6.62 -13.10
C ASP A 60 1.37 -7.65 -12.53
N ASN A 61 2.67 -7.42 -12.77
CA ASN A 61 3.76 -8.30 -12.37
C ASN A 61 4.50 -7.72 -11.17
N VAL A 62 4.37 -8.38 -10.01
CA VAL A 62 5.02 -7.94 -8.77
C VAL A 62 6.55 -7.83 -8.91
N ASN A 63 7.19 -8.51 -9.86
CA ASN A 63 8.65 -8.43 -10.06
C ASN A 63 9.08 -7.20 -10.87
N GLU A 64 8.13 -6.51 -11.51
CA GLU A 64 8.39 -5.32 -12.31
C GLU A 64 8.33 -4.04 -11.46
N GLU A 65 8.44 -2.90 -12.14
CA GLU A 65 8.36 -1.60 -11.52
C GLU A 65 6.95 -1.27 -11.03
N ALA A 66 6.85 -0.56 -9.91
CA ALA A 66 5.58 0.01 -9.49
C ALA A 66 5.20 1.18 -10.41
N GLU A 67 3.96 1.18 -10.90
CA GLU A 67 3.36 2.27 -11.66
C GLU A 67 2.71 3.30 -10.75
N HIS A 68 2.06 2.80 -9.69
CA HIS A 68 1.32 3.63 -8.76
C HIS A 68 1.37 3.06 -7.35
N LEU A 69 1.32 3.95 -6.37
CA LEU A 69 1.24 3.59 -4.96
C LEU A 69 0.33 4.56 -4.23
N ASN A 70 -0.67 4.03 -3.53
CA ASN A 70 -1.62 4.81 -2.74
C ASN A 70 -1.51 4.41 -1.26
N MET A 71 -1.33 5.39 -0.37
CA MET A 71 -1.20 5.14 1.07
C MET A 71 -2.52 5.46 1.79
N LEU A 72 -3.07 4.45 2.46
CA LEU A 72 -4.23 4.54 3.33
C LEU A 72 -3.76 4.57 4.80
N ARG A 73 -4.27 5.52 5.58
CA ARG A 73 -3.81 5.76 6.95
C ARG A 73 -4.69 5.03 7.97
N GLY A 74 -4.19 3.94 8.55
CA GLY A 74 -4.91 3.23 9.60
C GLY A 74 -6.10 2.41 9.10
N LEU A 75 -6.62 1.58 9.99
CA LEU A 75 -7.56 0.50 9.63
C LEU A 75 -8.93 1.02 9.18
N ASN A 76 -9.44 2.09 9.81
CA ASN A 76 -10.75 2.65 9.42
C ASN A 76 -10.73 3.15 7.98
N ASN A 77 -9.67 3.88 7.58
CA ASN A 77 -9.54 4.33 6.20
C ASN A 77 -9.36 3.18 5.21
N LEU A 78 -8.74 2.06 5.63
CA LEU A 78 -8.71 0.86 4.81
C LEU A 78 -10.12 0.27 4.64
N ASN A 79 -10.87 0.10 5.73
CA ASN A 79 -12.20 -0.47 5.70
C ASN A 79 -13.17 0.39 4.89
N ASP A 80 -13.22 1.69 5.13
CA ASP A 80 -14.08 2.63 4.39
C ASP A 80 -13.75 2.64 2.89
N TYR A 81 -12.46 2.48 2.57
CA TYR A 81 -12.00 2.37 1.19
C TYR A 81 -12.44 1.06 0.55
N LEU A 82 -12.20 -0.08 1.20
CA LEU A 82 -12.61 -1.39 0.70
C LEU A 82 -14.12 -1.49 0.54
N GLU A 83 -14.89 -0.96 1.48
CA GLU A 83 -16.36 -0.93 1.40
C GLU A 83 -16.85 -0.09 0.23
N ARG A 84 -16.26 1.09 0.00
CA ARG A 84 -16.58 1.93 -1.15
C ARG A 84 -16.26 1.24 -2.47
N GLU A 85 -15.11 0.59 -2.55
CA GLU A 85 -14.67 -0.13 -3.75
C GLU A 85 -15.54 -1.36 -4.02
N PHE A 86 -16.01 -2.03 -2.97
CA PHE A 86 -16.98 -3.11 -3.07
C PHE A 86 -18.31 -2.62 -3.65
N LYS A 87 -18.90 -1.55 -3.07
CA LYS A 87 -20.15 -0.94 -3.56
C LYS A 87 -20.05 -0.34 -4.97
N ALA A 88 -18.84 0.03 -5.42
CA ALA A 88 -18.64 0.52 -6.78
C ALA A 88 -18.58 -0.61 -7.82
N SER A 89 -18.35 -1.85 -7.36
CA SER A 89 -18.15 -3.01 -8.22
C SER A 89 -19.38 -3.92 -8.31
N PHE A 90 -20.37 -3.76 -7.41
CA PHE A 90 -21.59 -4.56 -7.28
C PHE A 90 -22.78 -3.65 -6.96
#